data_AF-A0A0D0D5N6-F1
#
_entry.id   AF-A0A0D0D5N6-F1
#
_cell.length_a   1.000
_cell.length_b   1.000
_cell.length_c   1.000
_cell.angle_alpha   90.00
_cell.angle_beta   90.00
_cell.angle_gamma   90.00
#
_symmetry.space_group_name_H-M   'P 1'
#
loop_
_entity.id
_entity.type
_entity.pdbx_description
1 polymer ?
#
loop_
_entity_poly.entity_id
_entity_poly.type
_entity_poly.pdbx_seq_one_letter_code
_entity_poly.pdbx_strand_id
1 'polypeptide(L)'
;ISAQKMPKNPSATWGIPEIVKDAQGRATVGGDGKVLIEKIQMANARHPNGQLQPFYFQMGYEKAGWFKGMAQILLECGYLNAQKIIAKCKGFKCPGGNCSDCCCCCLMFSQQDFVNVKSLQEVTCCACGFDVIFLLKFHCELNFIE
;
A
#
# COMPACT_ATOMS: atom_id res chain seq x y z
N ILE A 1 5.02 0.74 1.68
CA ILE A 1 4.10 1.70 1.01
C ILE A 1 2.78 1.67 1.77
N SER A 2 2.18 2.82 2.07
CA SER A 2 0.94 2.87 2.86
C SER A 2 -0.24 3.18 1.97
N ALA A 3 -1.35 2.43 2.14
CA ALA A 3 -2.64 2.71 1.48
C ALA A 3 -3.11 4.17 1.70
N GLN A 4 -2.64 4.82 2.76
CA GLN A 4 -2.90 6.25 3.05
C GLN A 4 -2.48 7.20 1.93
N LYS A 5 -1.46 6.84 1.15
CA LYS A 5 -0.96 7.66 0.05
C LYS A 5 -1.59 7.31 -1.30
N MET A 6 -2.39 6.26 -1.37
CA MET A 6 -3.06 5.85 -2.60
C MET A 6 -4.25 6.76 -2.90
N PRO A 7 -4.46 7.19 -4.15
CA PRO A 7 -5.63 7.95 -4.53
C PRO A 7 -6.86 7.03 -4.55
N LYS A 8 -8.04 7.60 -4.27
CA LYS A 8 -9.30 6.86 -4.38
C LYS A 8 -9.63 6.53 -5.83
N ASN A 9 -9.42 7.50 -6.72
CA ASN A 9 -9.80 7.45 -8.13
C ASN A 9 -8.59 7.17 -9.02
N PRO A 10 -8.82 6.82 -10.30
CA PRO A 10 -7.75 6.64 -11.27
C PRO A 10 -6.78 7.83 -11.33
N SER A 11 -5.49 7.53 -11.48
CA SER A 11 -4.44 8.56 -11.54
C SER A 11 -3.32 8.18 -12.50
N ALA A 12 -3.05 9.07 -13.46
CA ALA A 12 -1.91 8.95 -14.38
C ALA A 12 -0.56 9.21 -13.70
N THR A 13 -0.56 9.99 -12.61
CA THR A 13 0.66 10.54 -12.02
C THR A 13 1.04 9.86 -10.70
N TRP A 14 0.29 8.85 -10.28
CA TRP A 14 0.53 8.16 -9.02
C TRP A 14 1.41 6.93 -9.20
N GLY A 15 2.41 6.81 -8.31
CA GLY A 15 3.35 5.70 -8.27
C GLY A 15 4.22 5.83 -7.03
N ILE A 16 5.15 4.89 -6.87
CA ILE A 16 6.05 4.85 -5.73
C ILE A 16 7.26 5.72 -6.06
N PRO A 17 7.58 6.73 -5.22
CA PRO A 17 8.77 7.53 -5.43
C PRO A 17 10.00 6.65 -5.20
N GLU A 18 10.80 6.49 -6.24
CA GLU A 18 12.08 5.80 -6.22
C GLU A 18 13.19 6.77 -6.61
N ILE A 19 14.29 6.75 -5.88
CA ILE A 19 15.46 7.56 -6.18
C ILE A 19 16.13 6.98 -7.41
N VAL A 20 16.31 7.80 -8.45
CA VAL A 20 17.05 7.41 -9.64
C VAL A 20 18.51 7.21 -9.24
N LYS A 21 19.08 6.07 -9.62
CA LYS A 21 20.48 5.72 -9.35
C LYS A 21 21.30 5.70 -10.64
N ASP A 22 22.55 6.13 -10.56
CA ASP A 22 23.54 6.04 -11.64
C ASP A 22 24.03 4.59 -11.83
N ALA A 23 24.88 4.36 -12.83
CA ALA A 23 25.46 3.04 -13.11
C ALA A 23 26.32 2.48 -11.95
N GLN A 24 26.70 3.34 -10.99
CA GLN A 24 27.46 2.99 -9.79
C GLN A 24 26.55 2.85 -8.55
N GLY A 25 25.23 2.94 -8.71
CA GLY A 25 24.25 2.80 -7.64
C GLY A 25 24.07 4.03 -6.74
N ARG A 26 24.67 5.18 -7.10
CA ARG A 26 24.56 6.44 -6.35
C ARG A 26 23.35 7.24 -6.83
N ALA A 27 22.77 8.03 -5.93
CA ALA A 27 21.62 8.88 -6.27
C ALA A 27 21.99 9.90 -7.34
N THR A 28 21.22 9.95 -8.43
CA THR A 28 21.40 10.94 -9.48
C THR A 28 20.87 12.28 -9.01
N VAL A 29 21.70 13.33 -9.14
CA VAL A 29 21.36 14.70 -8.75
C VAL A 29 21.11 15.53 -10.00
N GLY A 30 19.98 16.23 -10.04
CA GLY A 30 19.64 17.15 -11.13
C GLY A 30 20.51 18.41 -11.13
N GLY A 31 20.42 19.20 -12.19
CA GLY A 31 21.16 20.47 -12.29
C GLY A 31 20.80 21.50 -11.21
N ASP A 32 19.70 21.31 -10.49
CA ASP A 32 19.25 22.11 -9.35
C ASP A 32 19.81 21.64 -7.99
N GLY A 33 20.66 20.61 -7.98
CA GLY A 33 21.20 20.02 -6.76
C GLY A 33 20.25 19.09 -6.01
N LYS A 34 19.05 18.81 -6.55
CA LYS A 34 18.08 17.89 -5.92
C LYS A 34 18.22 16.48 -6.48
N VAL A 35 17.99 15.49 -5.63
CA VAL A 35 17.94 14.08 -6.04
C VAL A 35 16.77 13.86 -6.98
N LEU A 36 17.04 13.21 -8.11
CA LEU A 36 16.02 12.82 -9.07
C LEU A 36 15.19 11.67 -8.50
N ILE A 37 13.88 11.83 -8.52
CA ILE A 37 12.91 10.83 -8.06
C ILE A 37 11.99 10.50 -9.23
N GLU A 38 11.93 9.23 -9.59
CA GLU A 38 10.98 8.69 -10.54
C GLU A 38 9.80 8.06 -9.81
N LYS A 39 8.65 7.96 -10.48
CA LYS A 39 7.47 7.25 -9.95
C LYS A 39 7.34 5.90 -10.65
N ILE A 40 7.69 4.84 -9.95
CA ILE A 40 7.57 3.47 -10.46
C ILE A 40 6.20 2.88 -10.14
N GLN A 41 5.80 1.88 -10.93
CA GLN A 41 4.56 1.15 -10.71
C GLN A 41 4.73 0.13 -9.56
N MET A 42 3.69 0.00 -8.73
CA MET A 42 3.62 -1.12 -7.78
C MET A 42 3.47 -2.46 -8.50
N ALA A 43 4.02 -3.51 -7.90
CA ALA A 43 3.74 -4.88 -8.29
C ALA A 43 2.24 -5.21 -8.12
N ASN A 44 1.75 -6.16 -8.92
CA ASN A 44 0.38 -6.66 -8.83
C ASN A 44 0.10 -7.30 -7.47
N ALA A 45 -1.14 -7.17 -7.01
CA ALA A 45 -1.67 -7.94 -5.89
C ALA A 45 -1.95 -9.40 -6.30
N ARG A 46 -2.22 -10.27 -5.33
CA ARG A 46 -2.67 -11.66 -5.51
C ARG A 46 -3.94 -11.91 -4.72
N HIS A 47 -5.01 -12.22 -5.46
CA HIS A 47 -6.23 -12.74 -4.87
C HIS A 47 -5.97 -14.07 -4.12
N PRO A 48 -6.83 -14.46 -3.17
CA PRO A 48 -6.69 -15.71 -2.41
C PRO A 48 -6.64 -16.97 -3.29
N ASN A 49 -7.22 -16.90 -4.49
CA ASN A 49 -7.19 -17.97 -5.50
C ASN A 49 -5.88 -17.98 -6.34
N GLY A 50 -4.91 -17.14 -6.00
CA GLY A 50 -3.63 -17.00 -6.69
C GLY A 50 -3.65 -16.13 -7.95
N GLN A 51 -4.82 -15.61 -8.37
CA GLN A 51 -4.91 -14.74 -9.54
C GLN A 51 -4.29 -13.37 -9.27
N LEU A 52 -3.55 -12.86 -10.25
CA LEU A 52 -2.97 -11.53 -10.17
C LEU A 52 -4.06 -10.46 -10.26
N GLN A 53 -4.00 -9.49 -9.37
CA GLN A 53 -4.80 -8.27 -9.42
C GLN A 53 -3.91 -7.10 -9.87
N PRO A 54 -4.03 -6.64 -11.12
CA PRO A 54 -3.29 -5.47 -11.57
C PRO A 54 -3.78 -4.21 -10.85
N PHE A 55 -2.86 -3.44 -10.29
CA PHE A 55 -3.17 -2.12 -9.71
C PHE A 55 -3.21 -0.99 -10.75
N TYR A 56 -2.75 -1.27 -11.96
CA TYR A 56 -2.72 -0.35 -13.08
C TYR A 56 -3.60 -0.88 -14.21
N PHE A 57 -4.21 0.01 -14.99
CA PHE A 57 -4.95 -0.42 -16.17
C PHE A 57 -3.98 -1.00 -17.21
N GLN A 58 -4.35 -2.15 -17.78
CA GLN A 58 -3.54 -2.82 -18.79
C GLN A 58 -3.48 -2.00 -20.09
N MET A 59 -2.48 -2.31 -20.91
CA MET A 59 -2.30 -1.71 -22.23
C MET A 59 -3.52 -1.99 -23.13
N GLY A 60 -3.90 -1.02 -23.96
CA GLY A 60 -5.03 -1.16 -24.91
C GLY A 60 -6.31 -0.37 -24.58
N TYR A 61 -6.32 0.39 -23.48
CA TYR A 61 -7.46 1.24 -23.08
C TYR A 61 -7.02 2.70 -22.90
N GLU A 62 -7.96 3.66 -22.91
CA GLU A 62 -7.67 5.10 -22.74
C GLU A 62 -6.86 5.44 -21.46
N LYS A 63 -6.98 4.61 -20.42
CA LYS A 63 -6.31 4.81 -19.13
C LYS A 63 -5.11 3.88 -18.93
N ALA A 64 -4.58 3.27 -19.99
CA ALA A 64 -3.44 2.36 -19.91
C ALA A 64 -2.29 2.94 -19.08
N GLY A 65 -1.76 2.15 -18.14
CA GLY A 65 -0.68 2.55 -17.25
C GLY A 65 -1.07 3.48 -16.10
N TRP A 66 -2.32 3.95 -16.04
CA TRP A 66 -2.80 4.73 -14.89
C TRP A 66 -3.02 3.80 -13.71
N PHE A 67 -2.71 4.28 -12.52
CA PHE A 67 -3.13 3.61 -11.29
C PHE A 67 -4.65 3.62 -11.21
N LYS A 68 -5.26 2.47 -10.90
CA LYS A 68 -6.73 2.28 -10.90
C LYS A 68 -7.45 3.10 -9.82
N GLY A 69 -6.77 3.35 -8.70
CA GLY A 69 -7.38 3.95 -7.51
C GLY A 69 -8.00 2.90 -6.59
N MET A 70 -8.02 3.20 -5.29
CA MET A 70 -8.51 2.26 -4.26
C MET A 70 -9.96 1.82 -4.52
N ALA A 71 -10.83 2.71 -4.98
CA ALA A 71 -12.24 2.37 -5.19
C ALA A 71 -12.43 1.30 -6.28
N GLN A 72 -11.66 1.38 -7.37
CA GLN A 72 -11.71 0.41 -8.46
C GLN A 72 -11.10 -0.93 -8.04
N ILE A 73 -9.95 -0.90 -7.35
CA ILE A 73 -9.29 -2.11 -6.84
C ILE A 73 -10.22 -2.85 -5.86
N LEU A 74 -10.85 -2.14 -4.93
CA LEU A 74 -11.80 -2.74 -3.99
C LEU A 74 -13.07 -3.26 -4.67
N LEU A 75 -13.56 -2.58 -5.71
CA LEU A 75 -14.69 -3.08 -6.50
C LEU A 75 -14.35 -4.42 -7.17
N GLU A 76 -13.15 -4.55 -7.72
CA GLU A 76 -12.64 -5.81 -8.29
C GLU A 76 -12.50 -6.92 -7.23
N CYS A 77 -12.26 -6.56 -5.96
CA CYS A 77 -12.28 -7.48 -4.82
C CYS A 77 -13.70 -7.82 -4.31
N GLY A 78 -14.77 -7.29 -4.93
CA GLY A 78 -16.16 -7.56 -4.54
C GLY A 78 -16.81 -6.52 -3.61
N TYR A 79 -16.12 -5.44 -3.26
CA TYR A 79 -16.71 -4.36 -2.45
C TYR A 79 -17.52 -3.41 -3.32
N LEU A 80 -18.78 -3.76 -3.56
CA LEU A 80 -19.69 -3.00 -4.44
C LEU A 80 -19.89 -1.53 -4.02
N ASN A 81 -19.77 -1.24 -2.72
CA ASN A 81 -19.91 0.10 -2.17
C ASN A 81 -18.63 0.94 -2.20
N ALA A 82 -17.49 0.39 -2.68
CA ALA A 82 -16.20 1.07 -2.63
C ALA A 82 -16.17 2.41 -3.38
N GLN A 83 -16.96 2.57 -4.44
CA GLN A 83 -17.08 3.84 -5.15
C GLN A 83 -17.80 4.93 -4.34
N LYS A 84 -18.74 4.54 -3.48
CA LYS A 84 -19.62 5.45 -2.72
C LYS A 84 -19.00 5.91 -1.40
N ILE A 85 -18.13 5.10 -0.79
CA ILE A 85 -17.47 5.44 0.48
C ILE A 85 -16.32 6.44 0.28
N ILE A 86 -15.93 7.17 1.32
CA ILE A 86 -14.88 8.19 1.24
C ILE A 86 -13.48 7.56 1.09
N ALA A 87 -12.51 8.34 0.58
CA ALA A 87 -11.14 7.87 0.40
C ALA A 87 -10.48 7.48 1.73
N LYS A 88 -10.58 8.36 2.73
CA LYS A 88 -10.00 8.21 4.06
C LYS A 88 -10.85 8.97 5.09
N CYS A 89 -10.95 8.43 6.31
CA CYS A 89 -11.57 9.13 7.43
C CYS A 89 -10.75 10.35 7.87
N LYS A 90 -11.43 11.36 8.43
CA LYS A 90 -10.77 12.56 8.96
C LYS A 90 -9.81 12.18 10.09
N GLY A 91 -8.58 12.69 10.01
CA GLY A 91 -7.53 12.40 11.00
C GLY A 91 -7.11 10.94 11.08
N PHE A 92 -7.46 10.10 10.09
CA PHE A 92 -7.19 8.66 10.09
C PHE A 92 -7.81 7.91 11.29
N LYS A 93 -8.91 8.46 11.83
CA LYS A 93 -9.67 7.86 12.92
C LYS A 93 -10.92 7.19 12.34
N CYS A 94 -10.81 5.91 12.04
CA CYS A 94 -11.94 5.11 11.59
C CYS A 94 -12.86 4.80 12.79
N PRO A 95 -14.19 4.97 12.67
CA PRO A 95 -15.12 4.68 13.75
C PRO A 95 -15.07 3.19 14.09
N GLY A 96 -14.90 2.88 15.39
CA GLY A 96 -14.97 1.51 15.92
C GLY A 96 -13.63 0.76 16.08
N GLY A 97 -12.48 1.40 15.84
CA GLY A 97 -11.13 0.81 16.07
C GLY A 97 -10.73 -0.30 15.09
N ASN A 98 -11.70 -1.08 14.61
CA ASN A 98 -11.56 -2.07 13.55
C ASN A 98 -11.87 -1.44 12.19
N CYS A 99 -11.31 -2.01 11.12
CA CYS A 99 -11.63 -1.60 9.76
C CYS A 99 -13.06 -1.98 9.39
N SER A 100 -13.98 -1.10 9.76
CA SER A 100 -15.31 -1.00 9.18
C SER A 100 -15.20 -0.53 7.72
N ASP A 101 -16.24 -0.79 6.92
CA ASP A 101 -16.40 -0.32 5.53
C ASP A 101 -16.50 1.22 5.41
N CYS A 102 -15.96 1.96 6.38
CA CYS A 102 -16.10 3.41 6.54
C CYS A 102 -15.35 4.21 5.46
N CYS A 103 -14.23 3.68 4.95
CA CYS A 103 -13.45 4.33 3.90
C CYS A 103 -12.60 3.33 3.11
N CYS A 104 -12.26 3.70 1.87
CA CYS A 104 -11.43 2.88 0.99
C CYS A 104 -10.08 2.52 1.63
N CYS A 105 -9.45 3.47 2.33
CA CYS A 105 -8.16 3.24 2.97
C CYS A 105 -8.22 2.11 4.01
N CYS A 106 -9.29 2.03 4.81
CA CYS A 106 -9.41 0.95 5.80
C CYS A 106 -9.66 -0.42 5.15
N LEU A 107 -10.56 -0.45 4.17
CA LEU A 107 -10.82 -1.67 3.41
C LEU A 107 -9.56 -2.20 2.70
N MET A 108 -8.74 -1.28 2.15
CA MET A 108 -7.45 -1.63 1.55
C MET A 108 -6.50 -2.27 2.55
N PHE A 109 -6.41 -1.76 3.78
CA PHE A 109 -5.58 -2.40 4.83
C PHE A 109 -6.06 -3.79 5.22
N SER A 110 -7.35 -4.08 5.01
CA SER A 110 -7.93 -5.39 5.32
C SER A 110 -7.75 -6.40 4.17
N GLN A 111 -7.26 -5.98 2.99
CA GLN A 111 -6.99 -6.92 1.90
C GLN A 111 -5.76 -7.77 2.25
N GLN A 112 -5.84 -9.07 1.97
CA GLN A 112 -4.79 -10.04 2.31
C GLN A 112 -3.42 -9.69 1.70
N ASP A 113 -3.40 -9.03 0.53
CA ASP A 113 -2.17 -8.55 -0.10
C ASP A 113 -1.42 -7.46 0.67
N PHE A 114 -2.06 -6.79 1.63
CA PHE A 114 -1.38 -5.85 2.52
C PHE A 114 -1.07 -6.45 3.89
N VAL A 115 -1.82 -7.48 4.30
CA VAL A 115 -1.64 -8.16 5.59
C VAL A 115 -0.54 -9.23 5.51
N ASN A 116 -0.45 -9.96 4.40
CA ASN A 116 0.44 -11.13 4.26
C ASN A 116 1.79 -10.82 3.59
N VAL A 117 2.11 -9.55 3.35
CA VAL A 117 3.42 -9.17 2.79
C VAL A 117 4.46 -9.20 3.90
N LYS A 118 5.46 -10.07 3.73
CA LYS A 118 6.65 -10.07 4.60
C LYS A 118 7.25 -8.67 4.62
N SER A 119 7.39 -8.11 5.80
CA SER A 119 8.11 -6.88 6.04
C SER A 119 9.55 -6.99 5.54
N LEU A 120 10.17 -5.86 5.22
CA LEU A 120 11.58 -5.83 4.83
C LEU A 120 12.48 -6.48 5.90
N GLN A 121 12.10 -6.33 7.18
CA GLN A 121 12.80 -6.93 8.30
C GLN A 121 12.67 -8.47 8.27
N GLU A 122 11.48 -9.02 8.08
CA GLU A 122 11.30 -10.47 7.90
C GLU A 122 12.12 -11.00 6.74
N VAL A 123 12.08 -10.34 5.57
CA VAL A 123 12.84 -10.77 4.39
C VAL A 123 14.35 -10.77 4.69
N THR A 124 14.86 -9.71 5.32
CA THR A 124 16.28 -9.58 5.65
C THR A 124 16.73 -10.61 6.69
N CYS A 125 15.95 -10.79 7.76
CA CYS A 125 16.25 -11.77 8.80
C CYS A 125 16.16 -13.21 8.26
N CYS A 126 15.14 -13.54 7.47
CA CYS A 126 15.01 -14.84 6.81
C CYS A 126 16.20 -15.12 5.88
N ALA A 127 16.67 -14.12 5.13
CA ALA A 127 17.84 -14.27 4.27
C ALA A 127 19.13 -14.56 5.06
N CYS A 128 19.17 -14.14 6.33
CA CYS A 128 20.25 -14.45 7.27
C CYS A 128 20.01 -15.73 8.09
N GLY A 129 18.94 -16.49 7.83
CA GLY A 129 18.62 -17.74 8.54
C GLY A 129 17.91 -17.57 9.89
N PHE A 130 17.34 -16.39 10.17
CA PHE A 130 16.60 -16.11 11.40
C PHE A 130 15.08 -16.12 11.17
N ASP A 131 14.36 -16.72 12.10
CA ASP A 131 12.91 -16.59 12.19
C ASP A 131 12.52 -15.29 12.90
N VAL A 132 11.51 -14.59 12.38
CA VAL A 132 10.99 -13.35 12.95
C VAL A 132 9.59 -13.59 13.49
N ILE A 133 9.39 -13.26 14.77
CA ILE A 133 8.08 -13.33 15.44
C ILE A 133 7.69 -11.90 15.83
N PHE A 134 6.56 -11.40 15.32
CA PHE A 134 6.00 -10.14 15.79
C PHE A 134 5.13 -10.38 17.02
N LEU A 135 5.63 -9.94 18.16
CA LEU A 135 4.80 -9.82 19.36
C LEU A 135 3.97 -8.54 19.22
N LEU A 136 2.64 -8.67 19.29
CA LEU A 136 1.74 -7.54 19.46
C LEU A 136 2.26 -6.69 20.62
N LYS A 137 2.40 -5.37 20.41
CA LYS A 137 2.76 -4.46 21.49
C LYS A 137 1.68 -4.56 22.57
N PHE A 138 1.95 -5.35 23.59
CA PHE A 138 1.20 -5.31 24.83
C PHE A 138 1.53 -3.98 25.48
N HIS A 139 0.58 -3.06 25.46
CA HIS A 139 0.56 -2.00 26.44
C HIS A 139 0.17 -2.67 27.75
N CYS A 140 1.13 -2.87 28.66
CA CYS A 140 0.78 -3.19 30.03
C CYS A 140 -0.02 -2.00 30.55
N GLU A 141 -1.35 -2.11 30.58
CA GLU A 141 -2.12 -1.32 31.52
C GLU A 141 -1.58 -1.70 32.90
N LEU A 142 -0.89 -0.75 33.55
CA LEU A 142 -0.43 -0.92 34.92
C LEU A 142 -1.66 -1.25 35.78
N ASN A 143 -1.76 -2.50 36.22
CA ASN A 143 -2.66 -2.83 37.32
C ASN A 143 -2.14 -2.06 38.55
N PHE A 144 -2.99 -1.24 39.16
CA PHE A 144 -2.71 -0.44 40.37
C PHE A 144 -2.64 -1.32 41.64
N ILE A 145 -1.82 -2.36 41.61
CA ILE A 145 -1.47 -3.14 42.81
C ILE A 145 0.04 -3.06 43.01
N GLU A 146 0.52 -1.82 43.19
CA GLU A 146 1.77 -1.46 43.86
C GLU A 146 1.46 -0.31 44.82
#